data_AF-A0A378JB64-F1
#
_entry.id   AF-A0A378JB64-F1
#
_cell.length_a   1.000
_cell.length_b   1.000
_cell.length_c   1.000
_cell.angle_alpha   90.00
_cell.angle_beta   90.00
_cell.angle_gamma   90.00
#
_symmetry.space_group_name_H-M   'P 1'
#
loop_
_entity.id
_entity.type
_entity.pdbx_description
1 polymer ?
#
loop_
_entity_poly.entity_id
_entity_poly.type
_entity_poly.pdbx_seq_one_letter_code
_entity_poly.pdbx_strand_id
1 'polypeptide(L)'
;MTYSRFDNQLLETSIALQDSDINCIEVVAIAKKLEERTDFTLDLSSNPLLEKGGLAIAKLRAKGLGLAKTFITDNVVKELFTNSDLQSLNIRGNKITDTVFTTLQAEGCKLEALDLSYTEITDATIDVLMKLPNLKLLLVDFNKVSDESTLKILKMPSLCYLEVFGCELQKNTIKVVNDFNKKNKEKTANILRNEVIVTPSSDIDFFEKENKTCSLI
;
A
#
# COMPACT_ATOMS: atom_id res chain seq x y z
N MET A 1 -31.76 -7.63 -8.25
CA MET A 1 -30.76 -8.70 -8.37
C MET A 1 -29.77 -8.31 -9.45
N THR A 2 -28.68 -7.64 -9.08
CA THR A 2 -27.57 -7.35 -9.98
C THR A 2 -26.54 -8.44 -9.78
N TYR A 3 -26.45 -9.35 -10.75
CA TYR A 3 -25.32 -10.27 -10.88
C TYR A 3 -24.08 -9.39 -11.02
N SER A 4 -23.23 -9.37 -10.00
CA SER A 4 -21.93 -8.73 -10.18
C SER A 4 -21.14 -9.73 -10.98
N ARG A 5 -20.57 -9.32 -12.12
CA ARG A 5 -19.67 -10.15 -12.95
C ARG A 5 -18.51 -10.78 -12.15
N PHE A 6 -18.28 -10.32 -10.91
CA PHE A 6 -17.23 -10.76 -10.00
C PHE A 6 -17.72 -11.68 -8.86
N ASP A 7 -18.97 -12.14 -8.86
CA ASP A 7 -19.57 -12.83 -7.70
C ASP A 7 -18.75 -14.04 -7.19
N ASN A 8 -18.15 -14.84 -8.08
CA ASN A 8 -17.30 -15.96 -7.68
C ASN A 8 -15.98 -15.49 -7.04
N GLN A 9 -15.39 -14.43 -7.56
CA GLN A 9 -14.12 -13.90 -7.07
C GLN A 9 -14.28 -13.21 -5.69
N LEU A 10 -15.46 -12.65 -5.42
CA LEU A 10 -15.79 -12.06 -4.12
C LEU A 10 -15.92 -13.10 -2.99
N LEU A 11 -15.78 -14.39 -3.28
CA LEU A 11 -15.71 -15.46 -2.27
C LEU A 11 -14.27 -15.74 -1.80
N GLU A 12 -13.27 -15.24 -2.52
CA GLU A 12 -11.86 -15.48 -2.23
C GLU A 12 -11.38 -14.64 -1.03
N THR A 13 -10.33 -15.11 -0.36
CA THR A 13 -9.62 -14.35 0.69
C THR A 13 -8.68 -13.31 0.09
N SER A 14 -8.26 -13.48 -1.16
CA SER A 14 -7.53 -12.48 -1.94
C SER A 14 -8.32 -12.15 -3.19
N ILE A 15 -8.87 -10.94 -3.23
CA ILE A 15 -9.76 -10.48 -4.30
C ILE A 15 -8.97 -9.52 -5.19
N ALA A 16 -8.61 -9.97 -6.39
CA ALA A 16 -7.79 -9.22 -7.34
C ALA A 16 -8.65 -8.66 -8.50
N LEU A 17 -9.05 -7.39 -8.39
CA LEU A 17 -9.93 -6.68 -9.33
C LEU A 17 -9.24 -5.48 -9.97
N GLN A 18 -7.92 -5.53 -10.11
CA GLN A 18 -7.14 -4.45 -10.73
C GLN A 18 -7.50 -4.34 -12.22
N ASP A 19 -7.47 -3.11 -12.75
CA ASP A 19 -7.63 -2.83 -14.18
C ASP A 19 -8.83 -3.56 -14.82
N SER A 20 -9.94 -3.60 -14.08
CA SER A 20 -11.12 -4.43 -14.42
C SER A 20 -12.28 -3.60 -14.97
N ASP A 21 -12.01 -2.34 -15.35
CA ASP A 21 -13.00 -1.35 -15.81
C ASP A 21 -14.19 -1.24 -14.86
N ILE A 22 -13.91 -1.15 -13.55
CA ILE A 22 -14.91 -1.05 -12.49
C ILE A 22 -15.14 0.43 -12.19
N ASN A 23 -16.38 0.90 -12.36
CA ASN A 23 -16.72 2.28 -11.99
C ASN A 23 -17.10 2.41 -10.51
N CYS A 24 -17.23 3.65 -10.03
CA CYS A 24 -17.53 3.93 -8.63
C CYS A 24 -18.87 3.35 -8.12
N ILE A 25 -19.86 3.09 -8.99
CA ILE A 25 -21.14 2.49 -8.60
C ILE A 25 -20.94 0.99 -8.34
N GLU A 26 -20.21 0.30 -9.20
CA GLU A 26 -19.86 -1.11 -9.02
C GLU A 26 -19.00 -1.31 -7.78
N VAL A 27 -18.03 -0.43 -7.51
CA VAL A 27 -17.23 -0.45 -6.27
C VAL A 27 -18.12 -0.39 -5.03
N VAL A 28 -19.12 0.51 -5.01
CA VAL A 28 -20.04 0.62 -3.87
C VAL A 28 -20.85 -0.67 -3.70
N ALA A 29 -21.25 -1.32 -4.80
CA ALA A 29 -21.92 -2.62 -4.74
C ALA A 29 -21.00 -3.74 -4.23
N ILE A 30 -19.73 -3.74 -4.63
CA ILE A 30 -18.69 -4.66 -4.11
C ILE A 30 -18.52 -4.43 -2.61
N ALA A 31 -18.33 -3.18 -2.18
CA ALA A 31 -18.18 -2.83 -0.77
C ALA A 31 -19.35 -3.36 0.07
N LYS A 32 -20.58 -3.18 -0.40
CA LYS A 32 -21.77 -3.71 0.27
C LYS A 32 -21.76 -5.24 0.39
N LYS A 33 -21.26 -5.96 -0.61
CA LYS A 33 -21.16 -7.43 -0.55
C LYS A 33 -20.09 -7.92 0.43
N LEU A 34 -19.10 -7.07 0.73
CA LEU A 34 -17.97 -7.39 1.60
C LEU A 34 -18.11 -6.78 3.01
N GLU A 35 -19.19 -6.05 3.32
CA GLU A 35 -19.30 -5.22 4.53
C GLU A 35 -19.19 -6.01 5.84
N GLU A 36 -19.72 -7.23 5.86
CA GLU A 36 -19.64 -8.14 7.02
C GLU A 36 -18.41 -9.06 6.99
N ARG A 37 -17.59 -8.99 5.93
CA ARG A 37 -16.40 -9.85 5.81
C ARG A 37 -15.24 -9.27 6.61
N THR A 38 -14.44 -10.18 7.15
CA THR A 38 -13.14 -9.91 7.75
C THR A 38 -12.11 -10.84 7.13
N ASP A 39 -10.84 -10.58 7.39
CA ASP A 39 -9.73 -11.44 6.96
C ASP A 39 -9.67 -11.69 5.44
N PHE A 40 -9.67 -10.59 4.69
CA PHE A 40 -9.48 -10.64 3.24
C PHE A 40 -8.62 -9.48 2.76
N THR A 41 -8.04 -9.65 1.58
CA THR A 41 -7.40 -8.59 0.81
C THR A 41 -8.23 -8.27 -0.41
N LEU A 42 -8.26 -6.99 -0.78
CA LEU A 42 -8.99 -6.50 -1.95
C LEU A 42 -8.09 -5.52 -2.69
N ASP A 43 -7.81 -5.82 -3.96
CA ASP A 43 -7.09 -4.93 -4.84
C ASP A 43 -8.01 -4.43 -5.95
N LEU A 44 -8.23 -3.12 -5.97
CA LEU A 44 -9.04 -2.37 -6.92
C LEU A 44 -8.17 -1.37 -7.70
N SER A 45 -6.84 -1.54 -7.69
CA SER A 45 -5.91 -0.64 -8.35
C SER A 45 -6.27 -0.42 -9.83
N SER A 46 -6.02 0.78 -10.33
CA SER A 46 -6.33 1.20 -11.70
C SER A 46 -7.82 1.15 -12.07
N ASN A 47 -8.72 1.29 -11.09
CA ASN A 47 -10.15 1.55 -11.32
C ASN A 47 -10.54 2.93 -10.76
N PRO A 48 -11.36 3.74 -11.46
CA PRO A 48 -11.74 5.07 -10.98
C PRO A 48 -12.79 4.99 -9.85
N LEU A 49 -12.32 4.74 -8.62
CA LEU A 49 -13.15 4.70 -7.41
C LEU A 49 -13.73 6.08 -7.11
N LEU A 50 -12.93 7.13 -7.33
CA LEU A 50 -13.21 8.50 -6.87
C LEU A 50 -13.44 8.52 -5.34
N GLU A 51 -13.80 9.68 -4.80
CA GLU A 51 -14.07 9.81 -3.36
C GLU A 51 -15.21 8.89 -2.89
N LYS A 52 -16.31 8.80 -3.67
CA LYS A 52 -17.49 8.00 -3.29
C LYS A 52 -17.18 6.51 -3.17
N GLY A 53 -16.47 5.93 -4.14
CA GLY A 53 -16.08 4.52 -4.10
C GLY A 53 -15.05 4.27 -2.99
N GLY A 54 -14.07 5.16 -2.86
CA GLY A 54 -13.06 5.11 -1.81
C GLY A 54 -13.65 5.09 -0.40
N LEU A 55 -14.61 5.98 -0.11
CA LEU A 55 -15.30 6.03 1.19
C LEU A 55 -16.12 4.78 1.49
N ALA A 56 -16.63 4.08 0.47
CA ALA A 56 -17.31 2.80 0.67
C ALA A 56 -16.31 1.69 1.03
N ILE A 57 -15.15 1.67 0.37
CA ILE A 57 -14.08 0.72 0.64
C ILE A 57 -13.41 0.97 2.01
N ALA A 58 -13.26 2.23 2.42
CA ALA A 58 -12.66 2.59 3.70
C ALA A 58 -13.40 2.03 4.93
N LYS A 59 -14.68 1.69 4.78
CA LYS A 59 -15.50 1.08 5.84
C LYS A 59 -15.31 -0.42 5.99
N LEU A 60 -14.66 -1.08 5.03
CA LEU A 60 -14.44 -2.51 5.06
C LEU A 60 -13.38 -2.87 6.09
N ARG A 61 -13.55 -4.00 6.78
CA ARG A 61 -12.56 -4.56 7.72
C ARG A 61 -11.55 -5.49 7.01
N ALA A 62 -11.05 -5.03 5.87
CA ALA A 62 -10.04 -5.74 5.09
C ALA A 62 -8.68 -5.71 5.80
N LYS A 63 -7.89 -6.77 5.63
CA LYS A 63 -6.48 -6.81 6.06
C LYS A 63 -5.56 -6.10 5.08
N GLY A 64 -5.91 -6.09 3.79
CA GLY A 64 -5.11 -5.46 2.75
C GLY A 64 -5.96 -4.76 1.70
N LEU A 65 -5.59 -3.53 1.34
CA LEU A 65 -6.28 -2.73 0.34
C LEU A 65 -5.32 -2.19 -0.72
N GLY A 66 -5.52 -2.66 -1.96
CA GLY A 66 -4.85 -2.14 -3.14
C GLY A 66 -5.72 -1.09 -3.82
N LEU A 67 -5.27 0.17 -3.79
CA LEU A 67 -6.01 1.33 -4.28
C LEU A 67 -5.11 2.24 -5.13
N ALA A 68 -4.07 1.68 -5.75
CA ALA A 68 -3.15 2.45 -6.58
C ALA A 68 -3.89 3.06 -7.79
N LYS A 69 -3.67 4.34 -8.08
CA LYS A 69 -4.26 5.05 -9.23
C LYS A 69 -5.79 4.93 -9.31
N THR A 70 -6.47 5.13 -8.18
CA THR A 70 -7.93 5.00 -8.08
C THR A 70 -8.67 6.33 -7.94
N PHE A 71 -7.94 7.45 -8.00
CA PHE A 71 -8.45 8.82 -7.86
C PHE A 71 -9.10 9.07 -6.48
N ILE A 72 -8.64 8.39 -5.44
CA ILE A 72 -9.02 8.68 -4.06
C ILE A 72 -8.30 9.94 -3.54
N THR A 73 -8.88 10.56 -2.51
CA THR A 73 -8.45 11.84 -1.94
C THR A 73 -7.94 11.67 -0.50
N ASP A 74 -7.36 12.72 0.07
CA ASP A 74 -6.99 12.79 1.49
C ASP A 74 -8.16 12.42 2.42
N ASN A 75 -9.40 12.76 2.05
CA ASN A 75 -10.59 12.40 2.83
C ASN A 75 -10.78 10.87 2.92
N VAL A 76 -10.56 10.15 1.82
CA VAL A 76 -10.65 8.68 1.81
C VAL A 76 -9.54 8.08 2.67
N VAL A 77 -8.31 8.57 2.52
CA VAL A 77 -7.15 8.07 3.27
C VAL A 77 -7.29 8.31 4.78
N LYS A 78 -7.88 9.44 5.18
CA LYS A 78 -8.23 9.70 6.58
C LYS A 78 -9.15 8.61 7.16
N GLU A 79 -10.19 8.24 6.43
CA GLU A 79 -11.12 7.19 6.86
C GLU A 79 -10.45 5.81 6.87
N LEU A 80 -9.57 5.52 5.90
CA LEU A 80 -8.81 4.27 5.85
C LEU A 80 -7.95 4.06 7.13
N PHE A 81 -7.38 5.14 7.68
CA PHE A 81 -6.60 5.06 8.92
C PHE A 81 -7.43 4.87 10.19
N THR A 82 -8.76 4.91 10.12
CA THR A 82 -9.63 4.52 11.24
C THR A 82 -9.82 3.00 11.34
N ASN A 83 -9.46 2.26 10.30
CA ASN A 83 -9.54 0.81 10.27
C ASN A 83 -8.37 0.18 11.07
N SER A 84 -8.69 -0.43 12.20
CA SER A 84 -7.73 -1.08 13.10
C SER A 84 -7.31 -2.50 12.70
N ASP A 85 -7.84 -3.04 11.61
CA ASP A 85 -7.51 -4.35 11.06
C ASP A 85 -6.58 -4.29 9.83
N LEU A 86 -6.43 -3.11 9.22
CA LEU A 86 -5.63 -2.91 8.02
C LEU A 86 -4.14 -3.12 8.31
N GLN A 87 -3.52 -4.03 7.55
CA GLN A 87 -2.12 -4.43 7.62
C GLN A 87 -1.35 -4.03 6.36
N SER A 88 -2.01 -4.00 5.21
CA SER A 88 -1.43 -3.63 3.93
C SER A 88 -2.21 -2.53 3.25
N LEU A 89 -1.53 -1.47 2.81
CA LEU A 89 -2.18 -0.39 2.06
C LEU A 89 -1.31 0.07 0.91
N ASN A 90 -1.86 -0.02 -0.30
CA ASN A 90 -1.27 0.57 -1.48
C ASN A 90 -2.15 1.73 -1.98
N ILE A 91 -1.68 2.96 -1.86
CA ILE A 91 -2.37 4.16 -2.35
C ILE A 91 -1.51 4.93 -3.35
N ARG A 92 -0.57 4.24 -3.99
CA ARG A 92 0.34 4.77 -5.00
C ARG A 92 -0.38 5.53 -6.10
N GLY A 93 0.18 6.66 -6.54
CA GLY A 93 -0.32 7.38 -7.71
C GLY A 93 -1.68 8.06 -7.50
N ASN A 94 -2.09 8.29 -6.24
CA ASN A 94 -3.22 9.14 -5.90
C ASN A 94 -2.74 10.51 -5.43
N LYS A 95 -3.62 11.51 -5.48
CA LYS A 95 -3.28 12.89 -5.08
C LYS A 95 -3.39 13.07 -3.56
N ILE A 96 -2.44 12.47 -2.84
CA ILE A 96 -2.40 12.43 -1.37
C ILE A 96 -1.31 13.38 -0.86
N THR A 97 -1.63 14.21 0.14
CA THR A 97 -0.72 15.24 0.68
C THR A 97 -0.35 14.96 2.14
N ASP A 98 0.62 15.70 2.69
CA ASP A 98 1.00 15.59 4.12
C ASP A 98 -0.17 15.83 5.08
N THR A 99 -1.19 16.57 4.64
CA THR A 99 -2.29 17.01 5.52
C THR A 99 -3.06 15.84 6.12
N VAL A 100 -3.22 14.73 5.38
CA VAL A 100 -3.99 13.57 5.85
C VAL A 100 -3.34 12.89 7.06
N PHE A 101 -2.00 12.87 7.10
CA PHE A 101 -1.24 12.20 8.15
C PHE A 101 -1.27 12.95 9.48
N THR A 102 -1.63 14.23 9.50
CA THR A 102 -1.78 15.00 10.75
C THR A 102 -2.83 14.43 11.70
N THR A 103 -3.77 13.64 11.17
CA THR A 103 -4.85 13.01 11.94
C THR A 103 -4.65 11.50 12.16
N LEU A 104 -3.56 10.94 11.66
CA LEU A 104 -3.26 9.51 11.79
C LEU A 104 -3.01 9.14 13.26
N GLN A 105 -3.82 8.22 13.77
CA GLN A 105 -3.63 7.63 15.10
C GLN A 105 -2.71 6.43 15.00
N ALA A 106 -1.47 6.58 15.46
CA ALA A 106 -0.48 5.50 15.36
C ALA A 106 -0.72 4.38 16.38
N GLU A 107 -1.31 4.70 17.54
CA GLU A 107 -1.63 3.71 18.56
C GLU A 107 -2.71 2.74 18.07
N GLY A 108 -2.46 1.44 18.17
CA GLY A 108 -3.38 0.41 17.69
C GLY A 108 -3.38 0.19 16.17
N CYS A 109 -2.62 0.99 15.40
CA CYS A 109 -2.48 0.78 13.96
C CYS A 109 -1.69 -0.52 13.68
N LYS A 110 -2.30 -1.43 12.91
CA LYS A 110 -1.72 -2.73 12.52
C LYS A 110 -0.97 -2.69 11.20
N LEU A 111 -0.80 -1.52 10.60
CA LEU A 111 -0.20 -1.38 9.28
C LEU A 111 1.26 -1.86 9.28
N GLU A 112 1.54 -2.83 8.42
CA GLU A 112 2.84 -3.47 8.24
C GLU A 112 3.50 -3.09 6.90
N ALA A 113 2.70 -2.89 5.85
CA ALA A 113 3.16 -2.50 4.53
C ALA A 113 2.38 -1.30 3.99
N LEU A 114 3.10 -0.29 3.50
CA LEU A 114 2.52 0.94 2.99
C LEU A 114 3.25 1.42 1.71
N ASP A 115 2.49 1.60 0.64
CA ASP A 115 2.96 2.26 -0.59
C ASP A 115 2.32 3.65 -0.74
N LEU A 116 3.16 4.68 -0.63
CA LEU A 116 2.87 6.11 -0.83
C LEU A 116 3.58 6.67 -2.06
N SER A 117 4.11 5.81 -2.93
CA SER A 117 4.86 6.25 -4.09
C SER A 117 3.99 7.07 -5.04
N TYR A 118 4.58 8.02 -5.76
CA TYR A 118 3.87 8.92 -6.67
C TYR A 118 2.68 9.62 -6.00
N THR A 119 2.88 10.12 -4.78
CA THR A 119 1.94 11.00 -4.11
C THR A 119 2.56 12.40 -3.98
N GLU A 120 2.04 13.25 -3.10
CA GLU A 120 2.56 14.60 -2.86
C GLU A 120 3.11 14.75 -1.43
N ILE A 121 3.57 13.65 -0.82
CA ILE A 121 4.12 13.69 0.54
C ILE A 121 5.53 14.28 0.58
N THR A 122 5.89 14.81 1.74
CA THR A 122 7.20 15.37 2.06
C THR A 122 7.75 14.80 3.37
N ASP A 123 8.88 15.36 3.82
CA ASP A 123 9.46 15.09 5.13
C ASP A 123 8.46 15.22 6.29
N ALA A 124 7.43 16.06 6.17
CA ALA A 124 6.42 16.23 7.23
C ALA A 124 5.62 14.94 7.51
N THR A 125 5.30 14.16 6.47
CA THR A 125 4.63 12.85 6.64
C THR A 125 5.52 11.85 7.38
N ILE A 126 6.83 11.91 7.17
CA ILE A 126 7.77 10.91 7.70
C ILE A 126 7.78 10.91 9.23
N ASP A 127 7.79 12.08 9.87
CA ASP A 127 7.78 12.20 11.34
C ASP A 127 6.51 11.55 11.96
N VAL A 128 5.42 11.50 11.21
CA VAL A 128 4.19 10.80 11.62
C VAL A 128 4.32 9.29 11.41
N LEU A 129 4.77 8.85 10.23
CA LEU A 129 4.90 7.43 9.90
C LEU A 129 5.89 6.70 10.83
N MET A 130 6.91 7.39 11.33
CA MET A 130 7.85 6.85 12.31
C MET A 130 7.19 6.38 13.62
N LYS A 131 5.97 6.83 13.91
CA LYS A 131 5.21 6.43 15.10
C LYS A 131 4.44 5.13 14.90
N LEU A 132 4.32 4.63 13.66
CA LEU A 132 3.62 3.39 13.36
C LEU A 132 4.42 2.19 13.91
N PRO A 133 3.92 1.49 14.93
CA PRO A 133 4.73 0.52 15.68
C PRO A 133 5.03 -0.76 14.88
N ASN A 134 4.21 -1.04 13.86
CA ASN A 134 4.25 -2.30 13.12
C ASN A 134 4.76 -2.15 11.67
N LEU A 135 5.10 -0.93 11.22
CA LEU A 135 5.44 -0.70 9.81
C LEU A 135 6.79 -1.34 9.46
N LYS A 136 6.77 -2.34 8.57
CA LYS A 136 7.93 -3.15 8.15
C LYS A 136 8.38 -2.83 6.74
N LEU A 137 7.47 -2.42 5.86
CA LEU A 137 7.75 -2.11 4.46
C LEU A 137 7.15 -0.75 4.11
N LEU A 138 7.98 0.16 3.63
CA LEU A 138 7.57 1.50 3.21
C LEU A 138 8.12 1.83 1.82
N LEU A 139 7.24 2.15 0.89
CA LEU A 139 7.59 2.64 -0.45
C LEU A 139 7.17 4.10 -0.55
N VAL A 140 8.10 4.99 -0.86
CA VAL A 140 7.85 6.44 -1.00
C VAL A 140 8.45 6.99 -2.29
N ASP A 141 8.56 6.14 -3.33
CA ASP A 141 9.19 6.53 -4.58
C ASP A 141 8.54 7.77 -5.20
N PHE A 142 9.33 8.61 -5.85
CA PHE A 142 8.87 9.82 -6.55
C PHE A 142 8.10 10.80 -5.65
N ASN A 143 8.54 10.95 -4.40
CA ASN A 143 8.07 11.98 -3.49
C ASN A 143 9.20 12.97 -3.14
N LYS A 144 8.89 13.99 -2.34
CA LYS A 144 9.86 14.99 -1.88
C LYS A 144 10.39 14.64 -0.49
N VAL A 145 11.00 13.47 -0.38
CA VAL A 145 11.63 12.97 0.86
C VAL A 145 13.13 13.23 0.79
N SER A 146 13.69 13.89 1.81
CA SER A 146 15.10 14.26 1.86
C SER A 146 16.01 13.14 2.37
N ASP A 147 17.33 13.33 2.22
CA ASP A 147 18.33 12.46 2.81
C ASP A 147 18.18 12.35 4.34
N GLU A 148 17.86 13.46 5.01
CA GLU A 148 17.70 13.47 6.47
C GLU A 148 16.53 12.57 6.89
N SER A 149 15.37 12.73 6.27
CA SER A 149 14.19 11.90 6.54
C SER A 149 14.41 10.45 6.19
N THR A 150 15.07 10.18 5.06
CA THR A 150 15.45 8.81 4.68
C THR A 150 16.29 8.16 5.78
N LEU A 151 17.29 8.85 6.31
CA LEU A 151 18.11 8.34 7.42
C LEU A 151 17.34 8.19 8.75
N LYS A 152 16.28 8.98 8.98
CA LYS A 152 15.37 8.81 10.12
C LYS A 152 14.52 7.54 9.96
N ILE A 153 13.94 7.31 8.79
CA ILE A 153 13.13 6.12 8.46
C ILE A 153 13.92 4.84 8.74
N LEU A 154 15.20 4.78 8.34
CA LEU A 154 16.05 3.61 8.56
C LEU A 154 16.32 3.27 10.04
N LYS A 155 15.96 4.15 10.98
CA LYS A 155 16.05 3.92 12.44
C LYS A 155 14.75 3.37 13.04
N MET A 156 13.67 3.26 12.26
CA MET A 156 12.42 2.69 12.74
C MET A 156 12.65 1.24 13.20
N PRO A 157 12.23 0.86 14.43
CA PRO A 157 12.55 -0.45 15.00
C PRO A 157 11.98 -1.65 14.22
N SER A 158 10.83 -1.46 13.59
CA SER A 158 10.08 -2.48 12.84
C SER A 158 10.47 -2.56 11.37
N LEU A 159 11.06 -1.51 10.80
CA LEU A 159 11.28 -1.41 9.37
C LEU A 159 12.30 -2.45 8.88
N CYS A 160 11.96 -3.12 7.80
CA CYS A 160 12.75 -4.13 7.12
C CYS A 160 13.08 -3.75 5.67
N TYR A 161 12.26 -2.91 5.04
CA TYR A 161 12.46 -2.53 3.64
C TYR A 161 12.00 -1.08 3.38
N LEU A 162 12.81 -0.35 2.62
CA LEU A 162 12.54 1.03 2.19
C LEU A 162 12.83 1.21 0.71
N GLU A 163 11.90 1.80 -0.03
CA GLU A 163 12.13 2.27 -1.41
C GLU A 163 11.94 3.79 -1.49
N VAL A 164 12.90 4.46 -2.13
CA VAL A 164 13.03 5.93 -2.23
C VAL A 164 13.47 6.35 -3.64
N PHE A 165 13.18 5.52 -4.64
CA PHE A 165 13.58 5.81 -6.01
C PHE A 165 12.87 7.07 -6.51
N GLY A 166 13.58 7.96 -7.21
CA GLY A 166 13.00 9.23 -7.67
C GLY A 166 12.80 10.28 -6.57
N CYS A 167 13.12 9.99 -5.30
CA CYS A 167 13.41 11.03 -4.32
C CYS A 167 14.81 11.57 -4.65
N GLU A 168 14.99 12.88 -4.80
CA GLU A 168 16.25 13.53 -5.23
C GLU A 168 17.38 13.41 -4.19
N LEU A 169 17.82 12.19 -3.90
CA LEU A 169 18.74 11.84 -2.81
C LEU A 169 20.20 11.81 -3.26
N GLN A 170 21.09 12.03 -2.30
CA GLN A 170 22.52 11.87 -2.51
C GLN A 170 22.90 10.39 -2.66
N LYS A 171 23.96 10.13 -3.45
CA LYS A 171 24.45 8.77 -3.75
C LYS A 171 24.83 7.97 -2.50
N ASN A 172 25.36 8.63 -1.47
CA ASN A 172 25.70 8.00 -0.18
C ASN A 172 24.44 7.50 0.54
N THR A 173 23.36 8.29 0.57
CA THR A 173 22.08 7.89 1.18
C THR A 173 21.48 6.69 0.46
N ILE A 174 21.45 6.73 -0.88
CA ILE A 174 20.98 5.60 -1.69
C ILE A 174 21.79 4.33 -1.37
N LYS A 175 23.11 4.45 -1.22
CA LYS A 175 23.96 3.31 -0.81
C LYS A 175 23.56 2.77 0.57
N VAL A 176 23.32 3.65 1.55
CA VAL A 176 22.91 3.23 2.90
C VAL A 176 21.55 2.53 2.87
N VAL A 177 20.59 3.00 2.07
CA VAL A 177 19.30 2.33 1.87
C VAL A 177 19.50 0.94 1.26
N ASN A 178 20.33 0.81 0.22
CA ASN A 178 20.62 -0.48 -0.40
C ASN A 178 21.28 -1.47 0.57
N ASP A 179 22.24 -0.99 1.38
CA ASP A 179 22.90 -1.81 2.40
C ASP A 179 21.90 -2.26 3.48
N PHE A 180 20.98 -1.38 3.89
CA PHE A 180 19.90 -1.70 4.81
C PHE A 180 18.95 -2.76 4.23
N ASN A 181 18.46 -2.58 3.01
CA ASN A 181 17.57 -3.53 2.35
C ASN A 181 18.25 -4.90 2.17
N LYS A 182 19.53 -4.90 1.78
CA LYS A 182 20.33 -6.14 1.66
C LYS A 182 20.46 -6.86 3.00
N LYS A 183 20.71 -6.14 4.09
CA LYS A 183 20.83 -6.72 5.44
C LYS A 183 19.51 -7.36 5.91
N ASN A 184 18.37 -6.82 5.48
CA ASN A 184 17.05 -7.29 5.89
C ASN A 184 16.38 -8.24 4.88
N LYS A 185 17.08 -8.66 3.81
CA LYS A 185 16.53 -9.43 2.68
C LYS A 185 15.61 -10.60 3.07
N GLU A 186 16.00 -11.41 4.06
CA GLU A 186 15.19 -12.57 4.50
C GLU A 186 13.88 -12.14 5.17
N LYS A 187 13.93 -11.08 6.00
CA LYS A 187 12.73 -10.52 6.63
C LYS A 187 11.80 -9.92 5.58
N THR A 188 12.36 -9.18 4.63
CA THR A 188 11.61 -8.63 3.48
C THR A 188 10.92 -9.74 2.69
N ALA A 189 11.63 -10.81 2.33
CA ALA A 189 11.03 -11.93 1.60
C ALA A 189 9.87 -12.59 2.36
N ASN A 190 9.94 -12.67 3.69
CA ASN A 190 8.83 -13.18 4.50
C ASN A 190 7.62 -12.24 4.51
N ILE A 191 7.85 -10.93 4.53
CA ILE A 191 6.78 -9.92 4.44
C ILE A 191 6.10 -10.03 3.07
N LEU A 192 6.85 -10.00 1.98
CA LEU A 192 6.32 -10.05 0.60
C LEU A 192 5.54 -11.32 0.28
N ARG A 193 5.86 -12.46 0.90
CA ARG A 193 5.06 -13.69 0.77
C ARG A 193 3.66 -13.57 1.35
N ASN A 194 3.48 -12.69 2.35
CA ASN A 194 2.21 -12.47 3.02
C ASN A 194 1.49 -11.21 2.51
N GLU A 195 2.21 -10.31 1.85
CA GLU A 195 1.73 -9.00 1.42
C GLU A 195 1.58 -8.92 -0.11
N VAL A 196 0.43 -9.35 -0.63
CA VAL A 196 0.14 -9.32 -2.08
C VAL A 196 -0.19 -7.91 -2.59
N ILE A 197 -0.55 -6.99 -1.68
CA ILE A 197 -1.06 -5.65 -2.01
C ILE A 197 0.06 -4.62 -2.26
N VAL A 198 1.16 -4.74 -1.52
CA VAL A 198 2.30 -3.81 -1.62
C VAL A 198 3.50 -4.58 -2.16
N THR A 199 3.91 -4.22 -3.37
CA THR A 199 5.02 -4.86 -4.08
C THR A 199 6.09 -3.81 -4.41
N PRO A 200 7.36 -4.01 -4.01
CA PRO A 200 8.45 -3.12 -4.37
C PRO A 200 8.60 -2.96 -5.88
N SER A 201 8.97 -1.77 -6.34
CA SER A 201 9.13 -1.51 -7.77
C SER A 201 10.39 -2.19 -8.34
N SER A 202 11.42 -2.35 -7.49
CA SER A 202 12.62 -3.13 -7.80
C SER A 202 12.41 -4.64 -7.96
N ASP A 203 11.23 -5.16 -7.60
CA ASP A 203 10.87 -6.58 -7.72
C ASP A 203 10.19 -6.95 -9.06
N ILE A 204 9.94 -5.98 -9.96
CA ILE A 204 9.48 -6.28 -11.33
C ILE A 204 10.50 -7.16 -12.08
N ASP A 205 11.79 -7.02 -11.79
CA ASP A 205 12.85 -7.86 -12.41
C ASP A 205 13.14 -9.17 -11.64
N PHE A 206 12.72 -9.29 -10.38
CA PHE A 206 13.03 -10.47 -9.54
C PHE A 206 11.99 -11.59 -9.71
N PHE A 207 10.70 -11.26 -9.80
CA PHE A 207 9.62 -12.26 -9.96
C PHE A 207 9.44 -12.78 -11.40
N GLU A 208 9.83 -12.02 -12.44
CA GLU A 208 9.82 -12.53 -13.82
C GLU A 208 10.88 -13.60 -14.07
N LYS A 209 11.96 -13.63 -13.27
CA LYS A 209 13.02 -14.65 -13.41
C LYS A 209 12.67 -15.96 -12.72
N GLU A 210 11.96 -15.95 -11.59
CA GLU A 210 11.53 -17.19 -10.92
C GLU A 210 10.28 -17.83 -11.55
N ASN A 211 9.43 -17.06 -12.27
CA ASN A 211 8.29 -17.61 -13.01
C ASN A 211 8.61 -18.08 -14.44
N LYS A 212 9.85 -17.89 -14.93
CA LYS A 212 10.30 -18.47 -16.21
C LYS A 212 10.79 -19.93 -16.10
N THR A 213 10.68 -20.56 -14.94
CA THR A 213 10.96 -22.01 -14.79
C THR A 213 9.71 -22.91 -14.71
N CYS A 214 8.49 -22.36 -14.87
CA CYS A 214 7.26 -23.16 -14.98
C CYS A 214 6.61 -23.11 -16.38
N SER A 215 7.42 -23.10 -17.44
CA SER A 215 6.97 -23.45 -18.78
C SER A 215 8.04 -24.28 -19.47
N LEU A 216 8.05 -25.59 -19.17
CA LEU A 216 8.54 -26.68 -20.00
C LEU A 216 8.11 -27.99 -19.32
N ILE A 217 6.88 -28.42 -19.62
CA ILE A 217 6.43 -29.75 -20.11
C ILE A 217 4.94 -29.61 -20.43
#